data_AF-A0A852K1Q5-F1
#
_entry.id   AF-A0A852K1Q5-F1
#
_cell.length_a   1.000
_cell.length_b   1.000
_cell.length_c   1.000
_cell.angle_alpha   90.00
_cell.angle_beta   90.00
_cell.angle_gamma   90.00
#
_symmetry.space_group_name_H-M   'P 1'
#
loop_
_entity.id
_entity.type
_entity.pdbx_description
1 polymer ?
#
loop_
_entity_poly.entity_id
_entity_poly.type
_entity_poly.pdbx_seq_one_letter_code
_entity_poly.pdbx_strand_id
1 'polypeptide(L)' 'LFYRGYSLEELDRHISLLHEYNEIKDAGQMLLGKLAVIRGVTTKQLYPEYDLELSD' A
#
# COMPACT_ATOMS: atom_id res chain seq x y z
N LEU A 1 -24.54 19.75 11.88
CA LEU A 1 -23.07 19.66 12.02
C LEU A 1 -22.50 19.27 10.67
N PHE A 2 -22.08 20.27 9.89
CA PHE A 2 -21.43 20.08 8.58
C PHE A 2 -19.97 19.66 8.82
N TYR A 3 -19.71 18.36 8.85
CA TYR A 3 -18.35 17.86 8.67
C TYR A 3 -18.07 17.85 7.16
N ARG A 4 -17.36 18.88 6.70
CA ARG A 4 -16.68 18.99 5.39
C ARG A 4 -17.29 18.20 4.23
N GLY A 5 -18.33 18.75 3.58
CA GLY A 5 -18.62 18.60 2.15
C GLY A 5 -18.84 17.21 1.51
N TYR A 6 -18.51 16.11 2.17
CA TYR A 6 -18.64 14.76 1.65
C TYR A 6 -19.93 14.13 2.17
N SER A 7 -20.69 13.53 1.28
CA SER A 7 -21.78 12.65 1.66
C SER A 7 -21.25 11.43 2.42
N LEU A 8 -22.05 10.86 3.31
CA LEU A 8 -21.68 9.63 4.03
C LEU A 8 -21.32 8.49 3.06
N GLU A 9 -21.97 8.45 1.89
CA GLU A 9 -21.70 7.48 0.83
C GLU A 9 -20.32 7.69 0.18
N GLU A 10 -19.91 8.93 -0.06
CA GLU A 10 -18.55 9.23 -0.55
C GLU A 10 -17.50 8.82 0.48
N LEU A 11 -17.72 9.10 1.76
CA LEU A 11 -16.79 8.70 2.82
C LEU A 11 -16.63 7.17 2.89
N ASP A 12 -17.74 6.43 2.85
CA ASP A 12 -17.74 4.96 2.89
C ASP A 12 -17.02 4.36 1.67
N ARG A 13 -17.21 4.98 0.49
CA ARG A 13 -16.49 4.61 -0.74
C ARG A 13 -14.98 4.82 -0.60
N HIS A 14 -14.54 5.96 -0.04
CA HIS A 14 -13.12 6.22 0.16
C HIS A 14 -12.50 5.25 1.17
N ILE A 15 -13.22 4.90 2.25
CA ILE A 15 -12.78 3.90 3.23
C ILE A 15 -12.59 2.54 2.56
N SER A 16 -13.56 2.13 1.74
CA SER A 16 -13.49 0.85 1.01
C SER A 16 -12.29 0.80 0.06
N LEU A 17 -12.05 1.86 -0.71
CA LEU A 17 -10.89 1.98 -1.60
C LEU A 17 -9.55 1.94 -0.84
N LEU A 18 -9.48 2.56 0.34
CA LEU A 18 -8.30 2.50 1.19
C LEU A 18 -8.02 1.09 1.71
N HIS A 19 -9.06 0.33 2.06
CA HIS A 19 -8.90 -1.07 2.46
C HIS A 19 -8.40 -1.94 1.31
N GLU A 20 -9.00 -1.81 0.12
CA GLU A 20 -8.56 -2.54 -1.08
C GLU A 20 -7.11 -2.20 -1.44
N TYR A 21 -6.74 -0.92 -1.39
CA TYR A 21 -5.36 -0.48 -1.58
C TYR A 21 -4.40 -1.13 -0.58
N ASN A 22 -4.76 -1.13 0.72
CA ASN A 22 -3.92 -1.71 1.76
C ASN A 22 -3.76 -3.23 1.57
N GLU A 23 -4.82 -3.95 1.19
CA GLU A 23 -4.74 -5.39 0.92
C GLU A 23 -3.76 -5.71 -0.22
N ILE A 24 -3.83 -4.95 -1.32
CA ILE A 24 -2.90 -5.11 -2.45
C ILE A 24 -1.47 -4.76 -2.03
N LYS A 25 -1.29 -3.65 -1.29
CA LYS A 25 0.01 -3.21 -0.79
C LYS A 25 0.65 -4.28 0.10
N ASP A 26 -0.12 -4.86 1.01
CA ASP A 26 0.35 -5.87 1.96
C ASP A 26 0.72 -7.18 1.24
N ALA A 27 -0.09 -7.63 0.28
CA ALA A 27 0.25 -8.77 -0.57
C ALA A 27 1.56 -8.53 -1.36
N GLY A 28 1.73 -7.33 -1.91
CA GLY A 28 2.97 -6.92 -2.60
C GLY A 28 4.20 -6.95 -1.68
N GLN A 29 4.09 -6.37 -0.48
CA GLN A 29 5.19 -6.38 0.51
C GLN A 29 5.51 -7.80 1.00
N MET A 30 4.52 -8.68 1.16
CA MET A 30 4.75 -10.08 1.49
C MET A 30 5.57 -10.80 0.40
N LEU A 31 5.25 -10.56 -0.87
CA LEU A 31 5.98 -11.13 -2.01
C LEU A 31 7.41 -10.58 -2.09
N LEU A 32 7.58 -9.25 -1.94
CA LEU A 32 8.90 -8.61 -1.90
C LEU A 32 9.75 -9.14 -0.74
N GLY A 33 9.15 -9.36 0.43
CA GLY A 33 9.82 -9.97 1.58
C GLY A 33 10.36 -11.36 1.26
N LYS A 34 9.55 -12.22 0.63
CA LYS A 34 10.00 -13.55 0.20
C LYS A 34 11.11 -13.48 -0.84
N LEU A 35 10.99 -12.56 -1.81
CA LEU A 35 12.01 -12.36 -2.84
C LEU A 35 13.35 -11.89 -2.24
N ALA A 36 13.30 -10.97 -1.29
CA ALA A 36 14.47 -10.46 -0.59
C ALA A 36 15.22 -11.58 0.13
N VAL A 37 14.50 -12.48 0.81
CA VAL A 37 15.07 -13.68 1.46
C VAL A 37 15.76 -14.59 0.44
N ILE A 38 15.11 -14.86 -0.71
CA ILE A 38 15.69 -15.72 -1.75
C ILE A 38 16.97 -15.11 -2.34
N ARG A 39 17.00 -13.78 -2.50
CA ARG A 39 18.15 -13.05 -3.06
C ARG A 39 19.24 -12.71 -2.04
N GLY A 40 19.00 -12.95 -0.74
CA GLY A 40 19.94 -12.58 0.32
C GLY A 40 20.13 -11.06 0.48
N VAL A 41 19.14 -10.27 0.08
CA VAL A 41 19.13 -8.80 0.22
C VAL A 41 18.02 -8.35 1.15
N THR A 42 18.02 -7.08 1.54
CA THR A 42 16.90 -6.47 2.27
C THR A 42 15.80 -6.02 1.31
N THR A 43 14.56 -5.94 1.78
CA THR A 43 13.43 -5.44 0.97
C THR A 43 13.68 -4.04 0.42
N LYS A 44 14.26 -3.15 1.23
CA LYS A 44 14.63 -1.78 0.80
C LYS A 44 15.56 -1.74 -0.40
N GLN A 45 16.45 -2.72 -0.55
CA GLN A 45 17.36 -2.79 -1.70
C GLN A 45 16.64 -3.16 -3.00
N LEU A 46 15.46 -3.80 -2.92
CA LEU A 46 14.64 -4.13 -4.09
C LEU A 46 13.79 -2.95 -4.57
N TYR A 47 13.54 -1.95 -3.74
CA TYR A 47 12.59 -0.87 -4.06
C TYR A 47 12.94 -0.11 -5.34
N PRO A 48 14.21 0.26 -5.61
CA PRO A 48 14.59 0.90 -6.87
C PRO A 48 14.39 0.01 -8.11
N GLU A 49 14.42 -1.33 -7.97
CA GLU A 49 14.20 -2.26 -9.10
C GLU A 49 12.73 -2.31 -9.54
N TYR A 50 11.82 -2.00 -8.63
CA TYR A 50 10.38 -2.07 -8.82
C TYR A 50 9.70 -0.69 -8.85
N ASP A 51 10.49 0.37 -9.01
CA ASP A 51 10.01 1.76 -9.02
C ASP A 51 9.18 2.12 -7.77
N LEU A 52 9.56 1.54 -6.63
CA LEU A 52 8.92 1.83 -5.35
C LEU A 52 9.64 3.02 -4.71
N GLU A 53 8.95 4.15 -4.62
CA GLU A 53 9.43 5.30 -3.89
C GLU A 53 9.43 5.00 -2.37
N LEU A 54 10.54 5.29 -1.70
CA LEU A 54 10.58 5.39 -0.23
C LEU A 54 9.98 6.74 0.18
N SER A 55 8.71 6.96 -0.12
CA SER A 55 7.97 8.11 0.41
C SER A 55 6.84 7.57 1.29
N ASP A 56 7.16 7.34 2.56
CA ASP A 56 6.17 7.34 3.64
C ASP A 56 6.04 8.77 4.17
#